data_AF-A0AAV5YCW0-F1
#
_entry.id   AF-A0AAV5YCW0-F1
#
_cell.length_a   1.000
_cell.length_b   1.000
_cell.length_c   1.000
_cell.angle_alpha   90.00
_cell.angle_beta   90.00
_cell.angle_gamma   90.00
#
_symmetry.space_group_name_H-M   'P 1'
#
loop_
_entity.id
_entity.type
_entity.pdbx_description
1 polymer ?
#
loop_
_entity_poly.entity_id
_entity_poly.type
_entity_poly.pdbx_seq_one_letter_code
_entity_poly.pdbx_strand_id
1 'polypeptide(L)'
;MPVALRAPGWWRALEYTILGVAFSYAITIGLRALFGYDPLLDGEAVLRVSLLAVPMFFLVGLGCFDYWFYWASGRPTRPEDHSGHGAYSWKDYFRPNTDHKVIGIQYVVTSFFFLFVGGLLAMLMRAELAAPGRQFVDANTFNGLFSVHASLLIFLFVIPVFAGLANFVLPLMIGAPDMAFPRLNALSYWLLPVAGTMMLLSFLAPGGSFASGWTAYAPLSTSAPVGQEFFTIAVQFAGASSIATALNFLVTIIT
;
A
#
# COMPACT_ATOMS: atom_id res chain seq x y z
N MET A 1 -11.66 -20.14 19.53
CA MET A 1 -11.10 -18.86 19.05
C MET A 1 -12.11 -17.75 19.33
N PRO A 2 -11.72 -16.66 20.02
CA PRO A 2 -12.62 -15.54 20.29
C PRO A 2 -13.15 -14.89 19.02
N VAL A 3 -14.41 -14.43 19.06
CA VAL A 3 -15.16 -13.85 17.91
C VAL A 3 -14.43 -12.69 17.23
N ALA A 4 -13.63 -11.93 17.98
CA ALA A 4 -12.85 -10.80 17.48
C ALA A 4 -11.77 -11.18 16.46
N LEU A 5 -11.31 -12.43 16.45
CA LEU A 5 -10.30 -12.93 15.50
C LEU A 5 -10.94 -13.33 14.15
N ARG A 6 -12.24 -13.63 14.14
CA ARG A 6 -12.96 -14.03 12.91
C ARG A 6 -13.55 -12.84 12.14
N ALA A 7 -13.84 -11.75 12.84
CA ALA A 7 -14.39 -10.56 12.21
C ALA A 7 -13.33 -9.77 11.43
N PRO A 8 -13.66 -9.19 10.26
CA PRO A 8 -12.74 -8.32 9.53
C PRO A 8 -12.31 -7.12 10.39
N GLY A 9 -11.02 -6.79 10.31
CA GLY A 9 -10.42 -5.68 11.04
C GLY A 9 -8.98 -5.96 11.46
N TRP A 10 -8.42 -5.07 12.28
CA TRP A 10 -7.00 -5.07 12.62
C TRP A 10 -6.48 -6.35 13.29
N TRP A 11 -7.29 -7.03 14.11
CA TRP A 11 -6.85 -8.28 14.75
C TRP A 11 -6.72 -9.42 13.76
N ARG A 12 -7.72 -9.59 12.88
CA ARG A 12 -7.64 -10.57 11.79
C ARG A 12 -6.55 -10.18 10.79
N ALA A 13 -6.33 -8.90 10.54
CA ALA A 13 -5.22 -8.42 9.71
C ALA A 13 -3.85 -8.84 10.29
N LEU A 14 -3.64 -8.69 11.60
CA LEU A 14 -2.41 -9.13 12.27
C LEU A 14 -2.19 -10.64 12.15
N GLU A 15 -3.23 -11.45 12.40
CA GLU A 15 -3.15 -12.90 12.25
C GLU A 15 -2.80 -13.30 10.82
N TYR A 16 -3.47 -12.68 9.84
CA TYR A 16 -3.20 -12.98 8.44
C TYR A 16 -1.82 -12.51 8.01
N THR A 17 -1.29 -11.40 8.54
CA THR A 17 0.11 -11.01 8.33
C THR A 17 1.07 -12.12 8.79
N ILE A 18 0.84 -12.71 9.97
CA ILE A 18 1.64 -13.84 10.47
C ILE A 18 1.50 -15.06 9.54
N LEU A 19 0.29 -15.37 9.10
CA LEU A 19 0.04 -16.44 8.13
C LEU A 19 0.73 -16.17 6.79
N GLY A 20 0.75 -14.92 6.33
CA GLY A 20 1.43 -14.50 5.11
C GLY A 20 2.94 -14.70 5.22
N VAL A 21 3.54 -14.38 6.37
CA VAL A 21 4.97 -14.66 6.64
C VAL A 21 5.22 -16.17 6.62
N ALA A 22 4.43 -16.95 7.36
CA ALA A 22 4.57 -18.40 7.40
C ALA A 22 4.41 -19.03 5.99
N PHE A 23 3.46 -18.53 5.20
CA PHE A 23 3.26 -18.92 3.81
C PHE A 23 4.49 -18.61 2.96
N SER A 24 5.10 -17.42 3.08
CA SER A 24 6.33 -17.06 2.37
C SER A 24 7.48 -18.00 2.69
N TYR A 25 7.67 -18.37 3.96
CA TYR A 25 8.69 -19.36 4.33
C TYR A 25 8.38 -20.73 3.70
N ALA A 26 7.15 -21.22 3.84
CA ALA A 26 6.76 -22.54 3.36
C ALA A 26 6.89 -22.66 1.84
N ILE A 27 6.40 -21.68 1.08
CA ILE A 27 6.45 -21.71 -0.38
C ILE A 27 7.87 -21.55 -0.91
N THR A 28 8.69 -20.68 -0.31
CA THR A 28 10.09 -20.51 -0.72
C THR A 28 10.89 -21.78 -0.47
N ILE A 29 10.78 -22.39 0.72
CA ILE A 29 11.47 -23.65 1.03
C ILE A 29 10.99 -24.77 0.10
N GLY A 30 9.68 -24.88 -0.11
CA GLY A 30 9.08 -25.91 -0.97
C GLY A 30 9.53 -25.81 -2.42
N LEU A 31 9.49 -24.60 -3.00
CA LEU A 31 9.95 -24.37 -4.37
C LEU A 31 11.46 -24.58 -4.50
N ARG A 32 12.26 -24.12 -3.54
CA ARG A 32 13.72 -24.31 -3.57
C ARG A 32 14.09 -25.79 -3.48
N ALA A 33 13.40 -26.56 -2.64
CA ALA A 33 13.57 -28.00 -2.59
C ALA A 33 13.18 -28.69 -3.90
N LEU A 34 12.05 -28.29 -4.49
CA LEU A 34 11.55 -28.85 -5.76
C LEU A 34 12.53 -28.60 -6.92
N PHE A 35 13.16 -27.43 -6.97
CA PHE A 35 14.10 -27.04 -8.03
C PHE A 35 15.58 -27.32 -7.69
N GLY A 36 15.87 -27.93 -6.54
CA GLY A 36 17.24 -28.29 -6.15
C GLY A 36 18.15 -27.09 -5.84
N TYR A 37 17.60 -26.01 -5.30
CA TYR A 37 18.38 -24.84 -4.88
C TYR A 37 18.87 -24.98 -3.42
N ASP A 38 20.17 -24.74 -3.20
CA ASP A 38 20.79 -24.67 -1.88
C ASP A 38 21.31 -23.25 -1.56
N PRO A 39 21.18 -22.76 -0.31
CA PRO A 39 20.46 -23.37 0.80
C PRO A 39 18.94 -23.31 0.59
N LEU A 40 18.18 -24.23 1.21
CA LEU A 40 16.72 -24.23 1.17
C LEU A 40 16.10 -23.00 1.85
N LEU A 41 16.70 -22.56 2.96
CA LEU A 41 16.31 -21.36 3.68
C LEU A 41 17.20 -20.20 3.25
N ASP A 42 16.74 -19.43 2.25
CA ASP A 42 17.41 -18.22 1.80
C ASP A 42 16.61 -16.98 2.20
N GLY A 43 17.21 -16.12 3.02
CA GLY A 43 16.53 -14.97 3.62
C GLY A 43 16.09 -13.94 2.58
N GLU A 44 16.89 -13.74 1.54
CA GLU A 44 16.54 -12.83 0.46
C GLU A 44 15.37 -13.37 -0.35
N ALA A 45 15.39 -14.64 -0.78
CA ALA A 45 14.27 -15.27 -1.48
C ALA A 45 12.97 -15.23 -0.66
N VAL A 46 13.02 -15.49 0.66
CA VAL A 46 11.85 -15.37 1.54
C VAL A 46 11.36 -13.93 1.59
N LEU A 47 12.26 -12.95 1.66
CA LEU A 47 11.91 -11.54 1.64
C LEU A 47 11.20 -11.15 0.33
N ARG A 48 11.74 -11.56 -0.83
CA ARG A 48 11.12 -11.27 -2.15
C ARG A 48 9.68 -11.78 -2.23
N VAL A 49 9.44 -13.01 -1.78
CA VAL A 49 8.09 -13.59 -1.73
C VAL A 49 7.21 -12.84 -0.72
N SER A 50 7.78 -12.45 0.42
CA SER A 50 7.06 -11.74 1.47
C SER A 50 6.60 -10.34 1.05
N LEU A 51 7.36 -9.64 0.19
CA LEU A 51 6.97 -8.34 -0.35
C LEU A 51 5.65 -8.38 -1.12
N LEU A 52 5.27 -9.53 -1.68
CA LEU A 52 3.98 -9.72 -2.34
C LEU A 52 2.95 -10.40 -1.43
N ALA A 53 3.33 -11.51 -0.80
CA ALA A 53 2.38 -12.34 -0.06
C ALA A 53 1.87 -11.65 1.22
N VAL A 54 2.77 -11.06 2.02
CA VAL A 54 2.41 -10.50 3.34
C VAL A 54 1.41 -9.35 3.20
N PRO A 55 1.61 -8.37 2.29
CA PRO A 55 0.61 -7.32 2.09
C PRO A 55 -0.75 -7.84 1.60
N MET A 56 -0.76 -8.85 0.73
CA MET A 56 -2.01 -9.44 0.26
C MET A 56 -2.76 -10.14 1.38
N PHE A 57 -2.07 -10.92 2.20
CA PHE A 57 -2.67 -11.54 3.38
C PHE A 57 -3.17 -10.49 4.38
N PHE A 58 -2.40 -9.42 4.63
CA PHE A 58 -2.85 -8.30 5.46
C PHE A 58 -4.16 -7.70 4.96
N LEU A 59 -4.29 -7.42 3.66
CA LEU A 59 -5.52 -6.88 3.06
C LEU A 59 -6.70 -7.84 3.14
N VAL A 60 -6.45 -9.16 2.99
CA VAL A 60 -7.46 -10.19 3.22
C VAL A 60 -7.90 -10.19 4.68
N GLY A 61 -6.97 -10.19 5.63
CA GLY A 61 -7.27 -10.15 7.05
C GLY A 61 -7.99 -8.87 7.46
N LEU A 62 -7.70 -7.74 6.82
CA LEU A 62 -8.38 -6.47 7.05
C LEU A 62 -9.85 -6.50 6.56
N GLY A 63 -10.15 -7.31 5.54
CA GLY A 63 -11.51 -7.48 5.01
C GLY A 63 -11.74 -6.92 3.62
N CYS A 64 -10.70 -6.40 2.96
CA CYS A 64 -10.81 -5.84 1.62
C CYS A 64 -11.27 -6.87 0.57
N PHE A 65 -11.03 -8.17 0.82
CA PHE A 65 -11.37 -9.27 -0.08
C PHE A 65 -12.61 -10.09 0.33
N ASP A 66 -13.25 -9.81 1.47
CA ASP A 66 -14.31 -10.65 2.03
C ASP A 66 -15.51 -10.80 1.09
N TYR A 67 -15.96 -9.70 0.49
CA TYR A 67 -17.05 -9.73 -0.48
C TYR A 67 -16.65 -10.48 -1.75
N TRP A 68 -15.42 -10.27 -2.24
CA TRP A 68 -14.92 -10.90 -3.46
C TRP A 68 -14.84 -12.41 -3.32
N PHE A 69 -14.37 -12.92 -2.17
CA PHE A 69 -14.38 -14.35 -1.87
C PHE A 69 -15.78 -14.90 -1.65
N TYR A 70 -16.66 -14.14 -0.99
CA TYR A 70 -18.07 -14.49 -0.86
C TYR A 70 -18.72 -14.67 -2.24
N TRP A 71 -18.54 -13.72 -3.16
CA TRP A 71 -19.09 -13.77 -4.51
C TRP A 71 -18.45 -14.89 -5.34
N ALA A 72 -17.11 -15.04 -5.30
CA ALA A 72 -16.39 -16.10 -6.00
C ALA A 72 -16.79 -17.51 -5.55
N SER A 73 -17.31 -17.67 -4.32
CA SER A 73 -17.88 -18.93 -3.85
C SER A 73 -19.25 -19.29 -4.46
N GLY A 74 -19.72 -18.54 -5.45
CA GLY A 74 -20.98 -18.77 -6.17
C GLY A 74 -22.22 -18.26 -5.44
N ARG A 75 -22.04 -17.42 -4.41
CA ARG A 75 -23.15 -16.86 -3.64
C ARG A 75 -23.75 -15.65 -4.37
N PRO A 76 -25.06 -15.41 -4.23
CA PRO A 76 -25.73 -14.31 -4.91
C PRO A 76 -25.16 -12.97 -4.47
N THR A 77 -25.12 -12.01 -5.41
CA THR A 77 -24.69 -10.65 -5.15
C THR A 77 -25.53 -10.04 -4.03
N ARG A 78 -24.86 -9.34 -3.13
CA ARG A 78 -25.54 -8.60 -2.06
C ARG A 78 -25.71 -7.17 -2.55
N PRO A 79 -26.96 -6.67 -2.67
CA PRO A 79 -27.20 -5.27 -2.95
C PRO A 79 -26.37 -4.41 -2.00
N GLU A 80 -25.80 -3.33 -2.52
CA GLU A 80 -25.11 -2.37 -1.69
C GLU A 80 -26.18 -1.63 -0.89
N ASP A 81 -26.14 -1.82 0.43
CA ASP A 81 -27.06 -1.16 1.33
C ASP A 81 -26.58 0.26 1.57
N HIS A 82 -27.18 1.21 0.86
CA HIS A 82 -26.86 2.63 0.99
C HIS A 82 -27.40 3.26 2.29
N SER A 83 -28.11 2.52 3.14
CA SER A 83 -28.67 3.04 4.39
C SER A 83 -27.63 3.21 5.51
N GLY A 84 -26.45 2.56 5.38
CA GLY A 84 -25.34 2.63 6.34
C GLY A 84 -24.19 3.55 5.93
N HIS A 85 -24.37 4.41 4.93
CA HIS A 85 -23.31 5.32 4.46
C HIS A 85 -22.97 6.38 5.50
N GLY A 86 -21.70 6.43 5.89
CA GLY A 86 -21.14 7.45 6.75
C GLY A 86 -20.06 6.91 7.67
N ALA A 87 -19.41 7.82 8.39
CA ALA A 87 -18.65 7.48 9.58
C ALA A 87 -19.51 7.81 10.81
N TYR A 88 -19.85 6.79 11.59
CA TYR A 88 -20.55 6.95 12.87
C TYR A 88 -19.57 7.04 14.04
N SER A 89 -18.33 6.60 13.82
CA SER A 89 -17.23 6.68 14.77
C SER A 89 -15.92 7.02 14.05
N TRP A 90 -14.98 7.65 14.76
CA TRP A 90 -13.63 7.87 14.25
C TRP A 90 -12.93 6.56 13.83
N LYS A 91 -13.33 5.43 14.43
CA LYS A 91 -12.80 4.09 14.11
C LYS A 91 -13.11 3.66 12.67
N ASP A 92 -14.15 4.22 12.04
CA ASP A 92 -14.57 3.86 10.69
C ASP A 92 -13.55 4.33 9.64
N TYR A 93 -12.81 5.41 9.92
CA TYR A 93 -11.70 5.86 9.07
C TYR A 93 -10.48 4.94 9.12
N PHE A 94 -10.38 4.05 10.11
CA PHE A 94 -9.28 3.10 10.23
C PHE A 94 -9.67 1.69 9.77
N ARG A 95 -10.78 1.51 9.04
CA ARG A 95 -11.23 0.21 8.54
C ARG A 95 -11.75 0.34 7.11
N PRO A 96 -11.83 -0.76 6.34
CA PRO A 96 -12.52 -0.75 5.06
C PRO A 96 -13.96 -0.26 5.22
N ASN A 97 -14.29 0.77 4.44
CA ASN A 97 -15.61 1.38 4.34
C ASN A 97 -15.92 1.59 2.86
N THR A 98 -17.20 1.51 2.48
CA THR A 98 -17.65 1.68 1.10
C THR A 98 -18.11 3.10 0.78
N ASP A 99 -18.40 3.95 1.78
CA ASP A 99 -18.83 5.33 1.54
C ASP A 99 -17.68 6.18 0.94
N HIS A 100 -17.91 6.72 -0.26
CA HIS A 100 -16.97 7.60 -0.96
C HIS A 100 -16.50 8.82 -0.13
N LYS A 101 -17.32 9.33 0.79
CA LYS A 101 -16.92 10.44 1.70
C LYS A 101 -15.88 9.97 2.71
N VAL A 102 -16.09 8.80 3.31
CA VAL A 102 -15.16 8.21 4.27
C VAL A 102 -13.85 7.87 3.57
N ILE A 103 -13.92 7.26 2.40
CA ILE A 103 -12.76 6.93 1.55
C ILE A 103 -12.03 8.22 1.13
N GLY A 104 -12.74 9.27 0.73
CA GLY A 104 -12.15 10.56 0.38
C GLY A 104 -11.33 11.16 1.52
N ILE A 105 -11.87 11.16 2.75
CA ILE A 105 -11.16 11.61 3.95
C ILE A 105 -9.96 10.71 4.25
N GLN A 106 -10.13 9.39 4.15
CA GLN A 106 -9.08 8.39 4.30
C GLN A 106 -7.88 8.68 3.39
N TYR A 107 -8.12 8.93 2.10
CA TYR A 107 -7.10 9.34 1.14
C TYR A 107 -6.39 10.63 1.57
N VAL A 108 -7.15 11.70 1.83
CA VAL A 108 -6.57 13.01 2.17
C VAL A 108 -5.70 12.92 3.43
N VAL A 109 -6.21 12.32 4.52
CA VAL A 109 -5.45 12.17 5.76
C VAL A 109 -4.18 11.35 5.56
N THR A 110 -4.28 10.24 4.80
CA THR A 110 -3.12 9.39 4.48
C THR A 110 -2.09 10.15 3.65
N SER A 111 -2.52 10.91 2.65
CA SER A 111 -1.64 11.72 1.81
C SER A 111 -0.94 12.82 2.61
N PHE A 112 -1.64 13.49 3.52
CA PHE A 112 -1.00 14.47 4.41
C PHE A 112 -0.03 13.82 5.40
N PHE A 113 -0.32 12.63 5.90
CA PHE A 113 0.65 11.86 6.68
C PHE A 113 1.94 11.62 5.88
N PHE A 114 1.84 11.12 4.64
CA PHE A 114 3.04 10.91 3.81
C PHE A 114 3.69 12.21 3.32
N LEU A 115 2.95 13.32 3.21
CA LEU A 115 3.52 14.64 3.00
C LEU A 115 4.45 15.03 4.15
N PHE A 116 4.01 14.86 5.40
CA PHE A 116 4.84 15.19 6.56
C PHE A 116 6.04 14.26 6.69
N VAL A 117 5.85 12.95 6.46
CA VAL A 117 6.97 11.99 6.47
C VAL A 117 7.97 12.30 5.36
N GLY A 118 7.50 12.49 4.12
CA GLY A 118 8.35 12.89 3.00
C GLY A 118 9.04 14.23 3.26
N GLY A 119 8.33 15.22 3.80
CA GLY A 119 8.87 16.52 4.20
C GLY A 119 9.98 16.39 5.24
N LEU A 120 9.82 15.50 6.24
CA LEU A 120 10.86 15.22 7.23
C LEU A 120 12.11 14.60 6.58
N LEU A 121 11.95 13.66 5.66
CA LEU A 121 13.08 13.11 4.89
C LEU A 121 13.80 14.21 4.09
N ALA A 122 13.04 15.17 3.55
CA ALA A 122 13.61 16.34 2.88
C ALA A 122 14.45 17.20 3.83
N MET A 123 13.95 17.43 5.05
CA MET A 123 14.68 18.18 6.07
C MET A 123 15.98 17.48 6.46
N LEU A 124 16.01 16.14 6.54
CA LEU A 124 17.24 15.38 6.77
C LEU A 124 18.26 15.57 5.63
N MET A 125 17.81 15.54 4.36
CA MET A 125 18.69 15.83 3.22
C MET A 125 19.21 17.25 3.23
N ARG A 126 18.38 18.23 3.62
CA ARG A 126 18.78 19.64 3.74
C ARG A 126 19.75 19.86 4.89
N ALA A 127 19.60 19.14 6.00
CA ALA A 127 20.56 19.15 7.09
C ALA A 127 21.92 18.59 6.63
N GLU A 128 21.95 17.46 5.91
CA GLU A 128 23.19 16.92 5.35
C GLU A 128 23.91 17.91 4.43
N LEU A 129 23.15 18.67 3.63
CA LEU A 129 23.69 19.62 2.66
C LEU A 129 23.90 21.04 3.23
N ALA A 130 23.80 21.23 4.55
CA ALA A 130 23.96 22.53 5.18
C ALA A 130 25.41 23.07 5.12
N ALA A 131 26.40 22.16 5.03
CA ALA A 131 27.80 22.50 4.86
C ALA A 131 28.49 21.50 3.90
N PRO A 132 29.57 21.89 3.21
CA PRO A 132 30.32 20.97 2.35
C PRO A 132 30.92 19.80 3.13
N GLY A 133 30.99 18.63 2.49
CA GLY A 133 31.48 17.39 3.09
C GLY A 133 30.35 16.58 3.74
N ARG A 134 30.70 15.45 4.35
CA ARG A 134 29.75 14.54 5.00
C ARG A 134 29.47 14.98 6.44
N GLN A 135 28.21 15.18 6.79
CA GLN A 135 27.80 15.73 8.09
C GLN A 135 27.18 14.65 8.99
N PHE A 136 26.07 14.05 8.55
CA PHE A 136 25.21 13.17 9.35
C PHE A 136 25.08 11.76 8.74
N VAL A 137 24.82 11.67 7.44
CA VAL A 137 24.49 10.41 6.75
C VAL A 137 25.52 10.02 5.70
N ASP A 138 25.67 8.74 5.41
CA ASP A 138 26.57 8.28 4.35
C ASP A 138 25.91 8.41 2.97
N ALA A 139 26.70 8.24 1.91
CA ALA A 139 26.21 8.43 0.54
C ALA A 139 25.04 7.50 0.17
N ASN A 140 25.05 6.25 0.66
CA ASN A 140 23.98 5.29 0.38
C ASN A 140 22.69 5.70 1.11
N THR A 141 22.81 6.07 2.40
CA THR A 141 21.68 6.57 3.18
C THR A 141 21.11 7.86 2.58
N PHE A 142 21.95 8.80 2.15
CA PHE A 142 21.50 10.03 1.48
C PHE A 142 20.70 9.74 0.20
N ASN A 143 21.22 8.86 -0.65
CA ASN A 143 20.52 8.44 -1.88
C ASN A 143 19.19 7.73 -1.56
N GLY A 144 19.14 6.94 -0.48
CA GLY A 144 17.91 6.34 0.03
C GLY A 144 16.89 7.39 0.49
N LEU A 145 17.32 8.38 1.28
CA LEU A 145 16.47 9.50 1.71
C LEU A 145 15.87 10.24 0.52
N PHE A 146 16.67 10.56 -0.49
CA PHE A 146 16.21 11.22 -1.71
C PHE A 146 15.17 10.37 -2.47
N SER A 147 15.46 9.10 -2.65
CA SER A 147 14.62 8.18 -3.42
C SER A 147 13.26 7.95 -2.75
N VAL A 148 13.25 7.71 -1.43
CA VAL A 148 12.02 7.52 -0.66
C VAL A 148 11.23 8.81 -0.54
N HIS A 149 11.89 9.94 -0.25
CA HIS A 149 11.24 11.26 -0.22
C HIS A 149 10.45 11.53 -1.51
N ALA A 150 11.13 11.44 -2.66
CA ALA A 150 10.52 11.74 -3.95
C ALA A 150 9.37 10.76 -4.27
N SER A 151 9.57 9.47 -3.98
CA SER A 151 8.55 8.45 -4.25
C SER A 151 7.31 8.62 -3.38
N LEU A 152 7.46 8.95 -2.09
CA LEU A 152 6.33 9.26 -1.21
C LEU A 152 5.58 10.50 -1.70
N LEU A 153 6.27 11.56 -2.09
CA LEU A 153 5.58 12.77 -2.55
C LEU A 153 4.85 12.57 -3.88
N ILE A 154 5.40 11.79 -4.82
CA ILE A 154 4.75 11.52 -6.11
C ILE A 154 3.58 10.55 -5.93
N PHE A 155 3.87 9.36 -5.40
CA PHE A 155 2.92 8.23 -5.41
C PHE A 155 1.95 8.23 -4.23
N LEU A 156 2.28 8.88 -3.11
CA LEU A 156 1.48 8.82 -1.88
C LEU A 156 0.89 10.19 -1.48
N PHE A 157 1.43 11.31 -1.99
CA PHE A 157 0.87 12.65 -1.76
C PHE A 157 0.21 13.26 -3.00
N VAL A 158 0.98 13.68 -4.01
CA VAL A 158 0.51 14.49 -5.14
C VAL A 158 -0.62 13.79 -5.88
N ILE A 159 -0.45 12.54 -6.28
CA ILE A 159 -1.49 11.80 -7.00
C ILE A 159 -2.68 11.48 -6.06
N PRO A 160 -2.47 10.90 -4.86
CA PRO A 160 -3.61 10.43 -4.08
C PRO A 160 -4.40 11.53 -3.34
N VAL A 161 -3.83 12.70 -3.08
CA VAL A 161 -4.61 13.80 -2.47
C VAL A 161 -5.72 14.24 -3.40
N PHE A 162 -5.46 14.34 -4.71
CA PHE A 162 -6.49 14.64 -5.70
C PHE A 162 -7.49 13.49 -5.86
N ALA A 163 -7.02 12.24 -5.80
CA ALA A 163 -7.93 11.09 -5.77
C ALA A 163 -8.85 11.11 -4.54
N GLY A 164 -8.36 11.54 -3.37
CA GLY A 164 -9.17 11.69 -2.17
C GLY A 164 -10.21 12.80 -2.28
N LEU A 165 -9.79 13.97 -2.78
CA LEU A 165 -10.70 15.07 -3.05
C LEU A 165 -11.79 14.67 -4.05
N ALA A 166 -11.41 14.04 -5.18
CA ALA A 166 -12.35 13.55 -6.18
C ALA A 166 -13.31 12.51 -5.61
N ASN A 167 -12.83 11.54 -4.81
CA ASN A 167 -13.69 10.60 -4.10
C ASN A 167 -14.76 11.28 -3.25
N PHE A 168 -14.38 12.36 -2.56
CA PHE A 168 -15.32 13.08 -1.72
C PHE A 168 -16.32 13.91 -2.54
N VAL A 169 -15.84 14.72 -3.48
CA VAL A 169 -16.66 15.76 -4.13
C VAL A 169 -17.35 15.29 -5.40
N LEU A 170 -16.81 14.32 -6.13
CA LEU A 170 -17.29 13.98 -7.48
C LEU A 170 -18.73 13.46 -7.46
N PRO A 171 -19.11 12.44 -6.64
CA PRO A 171 -20.51 12.01 -6.59
C PRO A 171 -21.45 13.14 -6.17
N LEU A 172 -21.02 14.01 -5.25
CA LEU A 172 -21.81 15.17 -4.79
C LEU A 172 -22.05 16.19 -5.91
N MET A 173 -21.03 16.46 -6.74
CA MET A 173 -21.11 17.43 -7.84
C MET A 173 -22.07 16.98 -8.95
N ILE A 174 -22.16 15.68 -9.20
CA ILE A 174 -23.03 15.12 -10.25
C ILE A 174 -24.38 14.63 -9.70
N GLY A 175 -24.60 14.70 -8.39
CA GLY A 175 -25.83 14.24 -7.74
C GLY A 175 -25.97 12.71 -7.66
N ALA A 176 -24.86 11.97 -7.79
CA ALA A 176 -24.84 10.52 -7.64
C ALA A 176 -24.88 10.11 -6.16
N PRO A 177 -25.53 8.98 -5.81
CA PRO A 177 -25.62 8.53 -4.42
C PRO A 177 -24.28 8.03 -3.86
N ASP A 178 -23.41 7.47 -4.71
CA ASP A 178 -22.08 6.95 -4.37
C ASP A 178 -21.25 6.78 -5.66
N MET A 179 -20.04 6.23 -5.53
CA MET A 179 -19.22 5.75 -6.65
C MET A 179 -19.83 4.51 -7.32
N ALA A 180 -19.57 4.30 -8.61
CA ALA A 180 -20.11 3.17 -9.38
C ALA A 180 -19.70 1.79 -8.84
N PHE A 181 -18.48 1.67 -8.28
CA PHE A 181 -17.98 0.45 -7.64
C PHE A 181 -17.47 0.74 -6.21
N PRO A 182 -18.36 0.87 -5.20
CA PRO A 182 -17.98 1.24 -3.84
C PRO A 182 -16.95 0.30 -3.19
N ARG A 183 -17.10 -1.02 -3.43
CA ARG A 183 -16.18 -2.03 -2.89
C ARG A 183 -14.80 -2.01 -3.55
N LEU A 184 -14.74 -1.74 -4.85
CA LEU A 184 -13.47 -1.55 -5.56
C LEU A 184 -12.78 -0.28 -5.07
N ASN A 185 -13.55 0.77 -4.78
CA ASN A 185 -13.07 2.02 -4.21
C ASN A 185 -12.42 1.84 -2.84
N ALA A 186 -13.05 1.02 -1.99
CA ALA A 186 -12.50 0.69 -0.69
C ALA A 186 -11.17 -0.04 -0.85
N LEU A 187 -11.10 -1.04 -1.73
CA LEU A 187 -9.87 -1.78 -2.00
C LEU A 187 -8.77 -0.87 -2.56
N SER A 188 -9.10 0.01 -3.51
CA SER A 188 -8.11 0.91 -4.12
C SER A 188 -7.46 1.81 -3.09
N TYR A 189 -8.21 2.36 -2.14
CA TYR A 189 -7.63 3.11 -1.02
C TYR A 189 -6.63 2.27 -0.22
N TRP A 190 -7.01 1.07 0.24
CA TRP A 190 -6.17 0.26 1.15
C TRP A 190 -4.87 -0.27 0.52
N LEU A 191 -4.78 -0.31 -0.82
CA LEU A 191 -3.53 -0.60 -1.52
C LEU A 191 -2.47 0.51 -1.33
N LEU A 192 -2.86 1.78 -1.07
CA LEU A 192 -1.90 2.88 -0.91
C LEU A 192 -1.16 2.89 0.42
N PRO A 193 -1.81 2.77 1.60
CA PRO A 193 -1.08 2.65 2.86
C PRO A 193 -0.08 1.50 2.85
N VAL A 194 -0.43 0.39 2.19
CA VAL A 194 0.48 -0.74 1.93
C VAL A 194 1.70 -0.29 1.12
N ALA A 195 1.50 0.35 -0.02
CA ALA A 195 2.61 0.84 -0.86
C ALA A 195 3.53 1.81 -0.09
N GLY A 196 2.96 2.78 0.62
CA GLY A 196 3.75 3.75 1.39
C GLY A 196 4.50 3.12 2.56
N THR A 197 3.89 2.13 3.23
CA THR A 197 4.56 1.37 4.30
C THR A 197 5.73 0.57 3.75
N MET A 198 5.59 -0.07 2.59
CA MET A 198 6.68 -0.78 1.93
C MET A 198 7.84 0.17 1.56
N MET A 199 7.54 1.35 1.01
CA MET A 199 8.58 2.34 0.71
C MET A 199 9.35 2.78 1.97
N LEU A 200 8.67 2.93 3.12
CA LEU A 200 9.33 3.26 4.38
C LEU A 200 10.12 2.10 4.97
N LEU A 201 9.58 0.87 4.91
CA LEU A 201 10.27 -0.33 5.39
C LEU A 201 11.52 -0.66 4.59
N SER A 202 11.67 -0.12 3.38
CA SER A 202 12.89 -0.29 2.58
C SER A 202 14.16 0.18 3.31
N PHE A 203 14.09 1.16 4.22
CA PHE A 203 15.24 1.55 5.05
C PHE A 203 15.74 0.43 5.98
N LEU A 204 14.88 -0.53 6.30
CA LEU A 204 15.22 -1.69 7.14
C LEU A 204 15.70 -2.89 6.30
N ALA A 205 15.73 -2.75 4.97
CA ALA A 205 16.19 -3.82 4.09
C ALA A 205 17.72 -4.02 4.22
N PRO A 206 18.22 -5.26 4.06
CA PRO A 206 19.65 -5.52 3.94
C PRO A 206 20.28 -4.67 2.82
N GLY A 207 21.33 -3.92 3.15
CA GLY A 207 21.98 -2.99 2.22
C GLY A 207 21.36 -1.59 2.15
N GLY A 208 20.30 -1.33 2.91
CA GLY A 208 19.61 -0.04 2.98
C GLY A 208 18.45 0.09 1.99
N SER A 209 17.83 1.27 2.01
CA SER A 209 16.73 1.64 1.11
C SER A 209 17.13 1.60 -0.37
N PHE A 210 16.15 1.59 -1.27
CA PHE A 210 16.38 1.83 -2.69
C PHE A 210 17.07 3.18 -2.89
N ALA A 211 18.24 3.15 -3.55
CA ALA A 211 19.15 4.29 -3.71
C ALA A 211 19.32 4.69 -5.18
N SER A 212 18.40 4.27 -6.06
CA SER A 212 18.44 4.51 -7.50
C SER A 212 17.67 5.76 -7.96
N GLY A 213 17.16 6.57 -7.03
CA GLY A 213 16.17 7.61 -7.32
C GLY A 213 14.78 7.04 -7.61
N TRP A 214 13.76 7.92 -7.60
CA TRP A 214 12.37 7.57 -7.92
C TRP A 214 12.17 7.14 -9.39
N THR A 215 13.10 7.50 -10.27
CA THR A 215 13.09 7.09 -11.69
C THR A 215 13.61 5.68 -11.89
N ALA A 216 14.40 5.14 -10.95
CA ALA A 216 14.90 3.77 -10.93
C ALA A 216 15.50 3.30 -12.27
N TYR A 217 16.36 4.11 -12.89
CA TYR A 217 16.98 3.79 -14.17
C TYR A 217 17.88 2.55 -14.10
N ALA A 218 17.78 1.70 -15.12
CA ALA A 218 18.75 0.66 -15.39
C ALA A 218 20.08 1.27 -15.91
N PRO A 219 21.25 0.65 -15.64
CA PRO A 219 21.41 -0.63 -14.94
C PRO A 219 21.41 -0.50 -13.41
N LEU A 220 21.41 0.71 -12.85
CA LEU A 220 21.57 0.92 -11.40
C LEU A 220 20.46 0.25 -10.57
N SER A 221 19.20 0.33 -11.01
CA SER A 221 18.10 -0.36 -10.32
C SER A 221 18.17 -1.89 -10.41
N THR A 222 18.76 -2.44 -11.47
CA THR A 222 18.85 -3.90 -11.63
C THR A 222 19.99 -4.54 -10.84
N SER A 223 20.99 -3.76 -10.43
CA SER A 223 22.11 -4.22 -9.61
C SER A 223 22.06 -3.73 -8.15
N ALA A 224 21.01 -3.01 -7.79
CA ALA A 224 20.82 -2.50 -6.44
C ALA A 224 20.47 -3.62 -5.44
N PRO A 225 20.77 -3.45 -4.14
CA PRO A 225 20.35 -4.38 -3.10
C PRO A 225 18.82 -4.52 -3.00
N VAL A 226 18.37 -5.51 -2.22
CA VAL A 226 16.94 -5.88 -2.07
C VAL A 226 16.02 -4.72 -1.63
N GLY A 227 16.56 -3.64 -1.05
CA GLY A 227 15.80 -2.40 -0.81
C GLY A 227 15.12 -1.85 -2.07
N GLN A 228 15.70 -2.08 -3.25
CA GLN A 228 15.10 -1.75 -4.55
C GLN A 228 13.77 -2.47 -4.79
N GLU A 229 13.64 -3.71 -4.36
CA GLU A 229 12.44 -4.51 -4.60
C GLU A 229 11.24 -4.01 -3.79
N PHE A 230 11.49 -3.43 -2.61
CA PHE A 230 10.42 -2.76 -1.84
C PHE A 230 9.78 -1.65 -2.67
N PHE A 231 10.59 -0.83 -3.34
CA PHE A 231 10.10 0.22 -4.25
C PHE A 231 9.40 -0.38 -5.46
N THR A 232 10.03 -1.34 -6.14
CA THR A 232 9.47 -1.96 -7.35
C THR A 232 8.09 -2.56 -7.08
N ILE A 233 7.92 -3.29 -5.97
CA ILE A 233 6.61 -3.86 -5.61
C ILE A 233 5.65 -2.79 -5.09
N ALA A 234 6.10 -1.84 -4.26
CA ALA A 234 5.24 -0.76 -3.75
C ALA A 234 4.59 0.05 -4.88
N VAL A 235 5.34 0.36 -5.94
CA VAL A 235 4.80 1.07 -7.11
C VAL A 235 3.69 0.26 -7.79
N GLN A 236 3.74 -1.07 -7.79
CA GLN A 236 2.65 -1.89 -8.34
C GLN A 236 1.38 -1.80 -7.50
N PHE A 237 1.49 -1.78 -6.17
CA PHE A 237 0.33 -1.56 -5.29
C PHE A 237 -0.26 -0.16 -5.48
N ALA A 238 0.58 0.88 -5.54
CA ALA A 238 0.13 2.24 -5.81
C ALA A 238 -0.48 2.40 -7.21
N GLY A 239 0.10 1.75 -8.22
CA GLY A 239 -0.40 1.71 -9.59
C GLY A 239 -1.76 1.03 -9.69
N ALA A 240 -1.93 -0.14 -9.05
CA ALA A 240 -3.20 -0.85 -8.98
C ALA A 240 -4.30 -0.01 -8.30
N SER A 241 -3.96 0.68 -7.20
CA SER A 241 -4.86 1.67 -6.58
C SER A 241 -5.29 2.73 -7.60
N SER A 242 -4.31 3.36 -8.27
CA SER A 242 -4.56 4.47 -9.19
C SER A 242 -5.46 4.05 -10.36
N ILE A 243 -5.18 2.90 -10.98
CA ILE A 243 -5.97 2.34 -12.09
C ILE A 243 -7.40 2.04 -11.64
N ALA A 244 -7.58 1.37 -10.50
CA ALA A 244 -8.90 1.03 -9.97
C ALA A 244 -9.73 2.28 -9.65
N THR A 245 -9.11 3.28 -9.02
CA THR A 245 -9.75 4.56 -8.69
C THR A 245 -10.12 5.35 -9.95
N ALA A 246 -9.23 5.44 -10.93
CA ALA A 246 -9.49 6.13 -12.20
C ALA A 246 -10.64 5.48 -12.99
N LEU A 247 -10.65 4.14 -13.07
CA LEU A 247 -11.74 3.40 -13.70
C LEU A 247 -13.07 3.68 -12.98
N ASN A 248 -13.06 3.68 -11.65
CA ASN A 248 -14.27 3.92 -10.87
C ASN A 248 -14.82 5.34 -11.09
N PHE A 249 -13.96 6.36 -11.12
CA PHE A 249 -14.38 7.72 -11.49
C PHE A 249 -14.96 7.77 -12.89
N LEU A 250 -14.30 7.17 -13.88
CA LEU A 250 -14.77 7.17 -15.26
C LEU A 250 -16.18 6.60 -15.37
N VAL A 251 -16.44 5.44 -14.77
CA VAL A 251 -17.77 4.82 -14.80
C VAL A 251 -18.79 5.67 -14.04
N THR A 252 -18.45 6.16 -12.84
CA THR A 252 -19.33 7.03 -12.02
C THR A 252 -19.76 8.30 -12.77
N ILE A 253 -18.91 8.87 -13.61
CA ILE A 253 -19.25 10.08 -14.39
C ILE A 253 -20.20 9.74 -15.56
N ILE A 254 -20.06 8.56 -16.17
CA ILE A 254 -20.75 8.20 -17.41
C ILE A 254 -22.14 7.58 -17.13
N THR A 255 -22.30 6.86 -16.02
CA THR A 255 -23.53 6.14 -15.66
C THR A 255 -24.33 6.87 -14.59
#